data_AF-A0A2K8MRT1-F1
#
_entry.id   AF-A0A2K8MRT1-F1
#
_cell.length_a   1.000
_cell.length_b   1.000
_cell.length_c   1.000
_cell.angle_alpha   90.00
_cell.angle_beta   90.00
_cell.angle_gamma   90.00
#
_symmetry.space_group_name_H-M   'P 1'
#
loop_
_entity.id
_entity.type
_entity.pdbx_description
1 polymer ?
#
loop_
_entity_poly.entity_id
_entity_poly.type
_entity_poly.pdbx_seq_one_letter_code
_entity_poly.pdbx_strand_id
1 'polypeptide(L)'
;MIDAPAQALESADAKTIVDALWSNWPIVVTLRAADIGMVSPDRMTDFIRNFQDLSDAGLISYEAFVVGPGGPQVVDATLTARGRALLSTRIHPPMMPHQLAS
;
A
#
# COMPACT_ATOMS: atom_id res chain seq x y z
N MET A 1 18.81 -13.84 8.34
CA MET A 1 17.77 -12.84 8.66
C MET A 1 17.11 -12.51 7.34
N ILE A 2 15.95 -13.08 7.07
CA ILE A 2 15.19 -12.78 5.85
C ILE A 2 14.64 -11.36 6.00
N ASP A 3 14.71 -10.55 4.95
CA ASP A 3 14.27 -9.15 4.97
C ASP A 3 12.76 -9.08 5.25
N ALA A 4 12.37 -8.77 6.50
CA ALA A 4 11.00 -8.52 6.92
C ALA A 4 10.16 -7.64 5.95
N PRO A 5 10.69 -6.56 5.34
CA PRO A 5 9.90 -5.78 4.38
C PRO A 5 9.62 -6.51 3.06
N ALA A 6 10.50 -7.43 2.62
CA ALA A 6 10.23 -8.22 1.43
C ALA A 6 9.12 -9.26 1.68
N GLN A 7 9.04 -9.78 2.91
CA GLN A 7 8.04 -10.76 3.33
C GLN A 7 6.63 -10.16 3.40
N ALA A 8 6.49 -8.91 3.85
CA ALA A 8 5.22 -8.19 3.86
C ALA A 8 4.60 -8.02 2.46
N LEU A 9 5.41 -8.13 1.39
CA LEU A 9 4.98 -8.05 -0.01
C LEU A 9 4.73 -9.42 -0.66
N GLU A 10 4.80 -10.54 0.06
CA GLU A 10 4.62 -11.87 -0.54
C GLU A 10 3.14 -12.17 -0.84
N SER A 11 2.23 -11.62 -0.02
CA SER A 11 0.79 -11.73 -0.19
C SER A 11 0.32 -11.06 -1.48
N ALA A 12 -0.57 -11.74 -2.23
CA ALA A 12 -1.22 -11.16 -3.42
C ALA A 12 -2.05 -9.91 -3.06
N ASP A 13 -2.62 -9.90 -1.86
CA ASP A 13 -3.43 -8.77 -1.38
C ASP A 13 -2.56 -7.58 -1.01
N ALA A 14 -1.42 -7.84 -0.37
CA ALA A 14 -0.43 -6.80 -0.08
C ALA A 14 0.08 -6.14 -1.37
N LYS A 15 0.34 -6.93 -2.42
CA LYS A 15 0.68 -6.41 -3.76
C LYS A 15 -0.44 -5.56 -4.34
N THR A 16 -1.69 -6.02 -4.26
CA THR A 16 -2.85 -5.27 -4.75
C THR A 16 -3.01 -3.92 -4.04
N ILE A 17 -2.85 -3.89 -2.72
CA ILE A 17 -2.86 -2.64 -1.92
C ILE A 17 -1.75 -1.71 -2.40
N VAL A 18 -0.54 -2.25 -2.54
CA VAL A 18 0.64 -1.47 -2.91
C VAL A 18 0.56 -0.92 -4.34
N ASP A 19 0.05 -1.70 -5.29
CA ASP A 19 -0.20 -1.27 -6.67
C ASP A 19 -1.26 -0.16 -6.73
N ALA A 20 -2.30 -0.25 -5.89
CA ALA A 20 -3.30 0.81 -5.76
C ALA A 20 -2.66 2.11 -5.23
N LEU A 21 -1.77 2.04 -4.24
CA LEU A 21 -1.06 3.23 -3.74
C LEU A 21 -0.04 3.77 -4.75
N TRP A 22 0.65 2.89 -5.49
CA TRP A 22 1.64 3.28 -6.50
C TRP A 22 1.00 4.01 -7.68
N SER A 23 -0.14 3.51 -8.18
CA SER A 23 -0.86 4.11 -9.31
C SER A 23 -1.42 5.51 -9.02
N ASN A 24 -1.59 5.87 -7.74
CA ASN A 24 -2.06 7.19 -7.31
C ASN A 24 -0.94 8.12 -6.81
N TRP A 25 0.30 7.63 -6.71
CA TRP A 25 1.44 8.45 -6.31
C TRP A 25 1.66 9.61 -7.32
N PRO A 26 1.97 10.85 -6.89
CA PRO A 26 2.42 11.27 -5.55
C PRO A 26 1.31 11.71 -4.57
N ILE A 27 0.05 11.37 -4.82
CA ILE A 27 -1.09 11.78 -3.99
C ILE A 27 -1.29 10.78 -2.83
N VAL A 28 -1.85 11.25 -1.72
CA VAL A 28 -2.41 10.38 -0.67
C VAL A 28 -3.83 9.94 -1.06
N VAL A 29 -4.24 8.73 -0.69
CA VAL A 29 -5.55 8.20 -1.06
C VAL A 29 -6.31 7.64 0.13
N THR A 30 -7.62 7.81 0.14
CA THR A 30 -8.48 6.96 0.96
C THR A 30 -8.72 5.65 0.22
N LEU A 31 -8.29 4.53 0.81
CA LEU A 31 -8.46 3.19 0.22
C LEU A 31 -9.45 2.37 1.05
N ARG A 32 -10.50 1.86 0.42
CA ARG A 32 -11.46 0.95 1.03
C ARG A 32 -11.18 -0.47 0.58
N ALA A 33 -11.48 -1.45 1.43
CA ALA A 33 -11.40 -2.86 1.03
C ALA A 33 -12.22 -3.17 -0.23
N ALA A 34 -13.37 -2.51 -0.39
CA ALA A 34 -14.21 -2.65 -1.57
C ALA A 34 -13.55 -2.16 -2.88
N ASP A 35 -12.71 -1.11 -2.82
CA ASP A 35 -12.05 -0.53 -4.00
C ASP A 35 -11.04 -1.50 -4.62
N ILE A 36 -10.55 -2.46 -3.83
CA ILE A 36 -9.61 -3.50 -4.26
C ILE A 36 -10.22 -4.91 -4.23
N GLY A 37 -11.56 -5.01 -4.26
CA GLY A 37 -12.28 -6.27 -4.41
C GLY A 37 -12.30 -7.17 -3.16
N MET A 38 -11.97 -6.64 -1.98
CA MET A 38 -11.94 -7.38 -0.72
C MET A 38 -13.26 -7.20 0.06
N VAL A 39 -14.37 -7.68 -0.53
CA VAL A 39 -15.73 -7.36 -0.08
C VAL A 39 -16.38 -8.38 0.87
N SER A 40 -15.86 -9.60 0.98
CA SER A 40 -16.41 -10.57 1.95
C SER A 40 -15.79 -10.41 3.34
N PRO A 41 -16.43 -10.87 4.44
CA PRO A 41 -15.92 -10.67 5.80
C PRO A 41 -14.48 -11.17 6.03
N ASP A 42 -14.14 -12.34 5.48
CA ASP A 42 -12.79 -12.90 5.57
C ASP A 42 -11.78 -12.02 4.83
N ARG A 43 -12.18 -11.53 3.65
CA ARG A 43 -11.34 -10.64 2.82
C ARG A 43 -11.19 -9.26 3.45
N MET A 44 -12.21 -8.76 4.14
CA MET A 44 -12.07 -7.55 4.95
C MET A 44 -11.07 -7.77 6.08
N THR A 45 -11.05 -8.92 6.72
CA THR A 45 -10.03 -9.25 7.74
C THR A 45 -8.63 -9.30 7.14
N ASP A 46 -8.49 -9.94 5.97
CA ASP A 46 -7.22 -9.96 5.23
C ASP A 46 -6.77 -8.54 4.86
N PHE A 47 -7.68 -7.65 4.44
CA PHE A 47 -7.36 -6.26 4.14
C PHE A 47 -6.69 -5.57 5.34
N ILE A 48 -7.28 -5.72 6.54
CA ILE A 48 -6.76 -5.13 7.77
C ILE A 48 -5.36 -5.68 8.08
N ARG A 49 -5.20 -7.01 8.01
CA ARG A 49 -3.93 -7.66 8.31
C ARG A 49 -2.82 -7.19 7.37
N ASN A 50 -3.08 -7.21 6.05
CA ASN A 50 -2.08 -6.79 5.06
C ASN A 50 -1.72 -5.30 5.22
N PHE A 51 -2.69 -4.42 5.55
CA PHE A 51 -2.38 -3.01 5.83
C PHE A 51 -1.49 -2.84 7.06
N GLN A 52 -1.76 -3.59 8.13
CA GLN A 52 -0.94 -3.57 9.34
C GLN A 52 0.47 -4.10 9.05
N ASP A 53 0.59 -5.25 8.39
CA ASP A 53 1.89 -5.85 8.03
C ASP A 53 2.74 -4.91 7.17
N LEU A 54 2.13 -4.25 6.17
CA LEU A 54 2.80 -3.27 5.31
C LEU A 54 3.23 -2.01 6.10
N SER A 55 2.40 -1.57 7.04
CA SER A 55 2.68 -0.41 7.91
C SER A 55 3.82 -0.71 8.87
N ASP A 56 3.79 -1.87 9.52
CA ASP A 56 4.81 -2.33 10.46
C ASP A 56 6.16 -2.56 9.77
N ALA A 57 6.13 -3.01 8.51
CA ALA A 57 7.32 -3.08 7.66
C ALA A 57 7.87 -1.70 7.22
N GLY A 58 7.11 -0.62 7.48
CA GLY A 58 7.44 0.75 7.12
C GLY A 58 7.32 1.01 5.62
N LEU A 59 6.48 0.27 4.90
CA LEU A 59 6.29 0.38 3.45
C LEU A 59 5.21 1.41 3.09
N ILE A 60 4.23 1.57 3.97
CA ILE A 60 3.13 2.52 3.80
C ILE A 60 3.00 3.42 5.03
N SER A 61 2.31 4.54 4.87
CA SER A 61 1.88 5.42 5.95
C SER A 61 0.46 5.88 5.67
N TYR A 62 -0.30 6.17 6.72
CA TYR A 62 -1.68 6.64 6.63
C TYR A 62 -2.02 7.52 7.84
N GLU A 63 -3.05 8.35 7.71
CA GLU A 63 -3.50 9.21 8.81
C GLU A 63 -4.40 8.44 9.78
N ALA A 64 -5.39 7.72 9.25
CA ALA A 64 -6.37 7.03 10.06
C ALA A 64 -6.80 5.68 9.47
N PHE A 65 -7.16 4.76 10.36
CA PHE A 65 -7.81 3.50 10.03
C PHE A 65 -9.22 3.50 10.63
N VAL A 66 -10.24 3.32 9.80
CA VAL A 66 -11.66 3.45 10.20
C VAL A 66 -12.41 2.18 9.86
N VAL A 67 -13.19 1.67 10.81
CA VAL A 67 -14.16 0.57 10.60
C VAL A 67 -15.56 1.12 10.81
N GLY A 68 -16.39 1.08 9.76
CA GLY A 68 -17.76 1.57 9.81
C GLY A 68 -18.72 0.73 8.97
N PRO A 69 -19.97 1.19 8.78
CA PRO A 69 -20.99 0.47 8.01
C PRO A 69 -20.59 0.11 6.57
N GLY A 70 -19.64 0.86 5.99
CA GLY A 70 -19.08 0.61 4.66
C GLY A 70 -17.88 -0.35 4.63
N GLY A 71 -17.53 -0.98 5.76
CA GLY A 71 -16.35 -1.81 5.90
C GLY A 71 -15.10 -1.03 6.32
N PRO A 72 -13.93 -1.70 6.36
CA PRO A 72 -12.67 -1.08 6.72
C PRO A 72 -12.16 -0.17 5.60
N GLN A 73 -11.63 0.98 6.00
CA GLN A 73 -10.98 1.95 5.12
C GLN A 73 -9.75 2.58 5.78
N VAL A 74 -8.79 2.95 4.95
CA VAL A 74 -7.57 3.65 5.37
C VAL A 74 -7.57 5.02 4.73
N VAL A 75 -7.48 6.06 5.56
CA VAL A 75 -7.56 7.46 5.15
C VAL A 75 -6.16 8.01 4.94
N ASP A 76 -5.99 8.77 3.85
CA ASP A 76 -4.75 9.43 3.46
C ASP A 76 -3.53 8.51 3.46
N ALA A 77 -3.71 7.33 2.88
CA ALA A 77 -2.68 6.32 2.70
C ALA A 77 -1.71 6.67 1.56
N THR A 78 -0.44 6.37 1.74
CA THR A 78 0.60 6.54 0.71
C THR A 78 1.79 5.59 0.92
N LEU A 79 2.59 5.43 -0.12
CA LEU A 79 3.85 4.69 -0.05
C LEU A 79 4.95 5.54 0.59
N THR A 80 5.66 4.98 1.56
CA THR A 80 6.87 5.60 2.11
C THR A 80 8.00 5.59 1.08
N ALA A 81 9.06 6.36 1.32
CA ALA A 81 10.26 6.31 0.49
C ALA A 81 10.85 4.88 0.40
N ARG A 82 10.81 4.14 1.51
CA ARG A 82 11.24 2.74 1.58
C ARG A 82 10.35 1.84 0.73
N GLY A 83 9.02 1.97 0.86
CA GLY A 83 8.06 1.23 0.05
C GLY A 83 8.31 1.44 -1.43
N ARG A 84 8.47 2.69 -1.85
CA ARG A 84 8.77 3.03 -3.25
C ARG A 84 10.09 2.42 -3.74
N ALA A 85 11.15 2.48 -2.95
CA ALA A 85 12.45 1.92 -3.33
C ALA A 85 12.37 0.40 -3.56
N LEU A 86 11.64 -0.33 -2.70
CA LEU A 86 11.45 -1.77 -2.83
C LEU A 86 10.54 -2.17 -4.00
N LEU A 87 9.66 -1.28 -4.44
CA LEU A 87 8.80 -1.51 -5.60
C LEU A 87 9.46 -1.13 -6.91
N SER A 88 10.29 -0.09 -6.90
CA SER A 88 11.04 0.36 -8.09
C SER A 88 12.03 -0.69 -8.60
N THR A 89 12.44 -1.64 -7.75
CA THR A 89 13.24 -2.80 -8.15
C THR A 89 12.41 -3.92 -8.79
N ARG A 90 11.08 -3.87 -8.68
CA ARG A 90 10.13 -4.89 -9.16
C ARG A 90 9.21 -4.39 -10.30
N ILE A 91 8.99 -3.08 -10.38
CA ILE A 91 8.08 -2.42 -11.31
C ILE A 91 8.89 -1.33 -12.02
N HIS A 92 8.91 -1.33 -13.36
CA HIS A 92 9.54 -0.25 -14.12
C HIS A 92 8.96 1.10 -13.65
N PRO A 93 9.81 2.09 -13.31
CA PRO A 93 9.32 3.35 -12.78
C PRO A 93 8.43 4.03 -13.84
N PRO A 94 7.33 4.71 -13.46
CA PRO A 94 6.74 5.72 -14.33
C PRO A 94 7.85 6.73 -14.64
N MET A 95 7.98 7.03 -15.93
CA MET A 95 9.02 7.86 -16.53
C MET A 95 9.37 9.06 -15.62
N MET A 96 10.60 9.08 -15.09
CA MET A 96 11.03 10.09 -14.12
C MET A 96 10.83 11.50 -14.69
N PRO A 97 10.35 12.47 -13.90
CA PRO A 97 10.50 13.87 -14.25
C PRO A 97 11.99 14.19 -14.34
N HIS A 98 12.39 14.77 -15.47
CA HIS A 98 13.75 15.21 -15.76
C HIS A 98 14.33 15.96 -14.54
N GLN A 99 15.45 15.47 -14.00
CA GLN A 99 16.21 16.28 -13.04
C GLN A 99 16.63 17.57 -13.75
N LEU A 100 16.20 18.72 -13.23
CA LEU A 100 16.83 19.98 -13.55
C LEU A 100 18.19 19.97 -12.87
N ALA A 101 19.24 19.90 -13.68
CA ALA A 101 20.62 19.97 -13.25
C ALA A 101 20.89 21.25 -12.45
N SER A 102 21.67 21.11 -11.38
CA SER A 102 22.29 22.21 -10.65
C SER A 102 23.45 22.81 -11.42
#